data_AF-A0A845X5E5-F1
#
_entry.id   AF-A0A845X5E5-F1
#
_cell.length_a   1.000
_cell.length_b   1.000
_cell.length_c   1.000
_cell.angle_alpha   90.00
_cell.angle_beta   90.00
_cell.angle_gamma   90.00
#
_symmetry.space_group_name_H-M   'P 1'
#
loop_
_entity.id
_entity.type
_entity.pdbx_description
1 polymer ?
#
loop_
_entity_poly.entity_id
_entity_poly.type
_entity_poly.pdbx_seq_one_letter_code
_entity_poly.pdbx_strand_id
1 'polypeptide(L)' 'MPPLPGAVAEILESAYQIGSLTLNDRYVLMAAVLDESLNCSDRSAMDQLLNAIRLGYIRLTPA' A
#
# COMPACT_ATOMS: atom_id res chain seq x y z
N MET A 1 -15.18 9.86 -4.72
CA MET A 1 -15.59 8.81 -3.77
C MET A 1 -14.40 8.61 -2.85
N PRO A 2 -14.51 8.89 -1.55
CA PRO A 2 -13.36 8.70 -0.65
C PRO A 2 -12.98 7.21 -0.66
N PRO A 3 -11.69 6.87 -0.57
CA PRO A 3 -11.26 5.49 -0.44
C PRO A 3 -11.96 4.86 0.76
N LEU A 4 -12.51 3.66 0.54
CA LEU A 4 -13.18 2.91 1.59
C LEU A 4 -12.18 2.62 2.72
N PRO A 5 -12.58 2.78 4.00
CA PRO A 5 -11.73 2.39 5.12
C PRO A 5 -11.28 0.93 4.94
N GLY A 6 -9.97 0.68 4.94
CA GLY A 6 -9.40 -0.66 4.77
C GLY A 6 -8.93 -1.02 3.35
N ALA A 7 -9.17 -0.18 2.33
CA ALA A 7 -8.65 -0.45 0.99
C ALA A 7 -7.11 -0.53 0.95
N VAL A 8 -6.43 0.26 1.79
CA VAL A 8 -4.97 0.20 1.96
C VAL A 8 -4.54 -1.11 2.60
N ALA A 9 -5.28 -1.59 3.60
CA ALA A 9 -5.00 -2.85 4.28
C ALA A 9 -5.15 -4.05 3.34
N GLU A 10 -6.18 -4.07 2.48
CA GLU A 10 -6.37 -5.11 1.47
C GLU A 10 -5.25 -5.14 0.43
N ILE A 11 -4.84 -3.96 -0.08
CA ILE A 11 -3.69 -3.83 -0.99
C ILE A 11 -2.43 -4.34 -0.30
N LEU A 12 -2.25 -4.02 0.98
CA LEU A 12 -1.12 -4.47 1.77
C LEU A 12 -1.09 -5.98 1.95
N GLU A 13 -2.22 -6.58 2.33
CA GLU A 13 -2.33 -8.02 2.52
C GLU A 13 -2.01 -8.76 1.21
N SER A 14 -2.56 -8.28 0.09
CA SER A 14 -2.24 -8.80 -1.24
C SER A 14 -0.75 -8.66 -1.58
N ALA A 15 -0.14 -7.49 -1.32
CA ALA A 15 1.27 -7.25 -1.57
C ALA A 15 2.19 -8.16 -0.73
N TYR A 16 1.82 -8.43 0.52
CA TYR A 16 2.54 -9.33 1.40
C TYR A 16 2.41 -10.80 0.99
N GLN A 17 1.22 -11.23 0.55
CA GLN A 17 0.98 -12.59 0.08
C GLN A 17 1.68 -12.88 -1.25
N ILE A 18 1.63 -11.93 -2.19
CA ILE A 18 2.21 -12.09 -3.53
C ILE A 18 3.72 -11.81 -3.50
N GLY A 19 4.20 -10.99 -2.56
CA GLY A 19 5.59 -10.52 -2.51
C GLY A 19 5.92 -9.52 -3.62
N SER A 20 4.90 -9.02 -4.33
CA SER A 20 5.04 -7.98 -5.33
C SER A 20 3.92 -6.97 -5.24
N LEU A 21 4.26 -5.71 -5.51
CA LEU A 21 3.32 -4.61 -5.58
C LEU A 21 3.25 -4.11 -7.03
N THR A 22 2.05 -3.96 -7.57
CA THR A 22 1.92 -3.45 -8.95
C THR A 22 2.14 -1.94 -8.99
N LEU A 23 2.45 -1.43 -10.19
CA LEU A 23 2.52 0.01 -10.41
C LEU A 23 1.18 0.71 -10.07
N ASN A 24 0.06 0.04 -10.33
CA ASN A 24 -1.27 0.56 -10.03
C ASN A 24 -1.49 0.71 -8.52
N ASP A 25 -1.13 -0.31 -7.74
CA ASP A 25 -1.23 -0.29 -6.28
C ASP A 25 -0.41 0.88 -5.69
N ARG A 26 0.79 1.12 -6.23
CA ARG A 26 1.62 2.26 -5.82
C ARG A 26 0.91 3.60 -6.06
N TYR A 27 0.23 3.78 -7.18
CA TYR A 27 -0.51 5.02 -7.47
C TYR A 27 -1.73 5.17 -6.57
N VAL A 28 -2.45 4.09 -6.29
CA VAL A 28 -3.57 4.09 -5.34
C VAL A 28 -3.08 4.48 -3.94
N LEU A 29 -1.96 3.92 -3.50
CA LEU A 29 -1.36 4.25 -2.22
C LEU A 29 -0.88 5.71 -2.17
N MET A 30 -0.24 6.22 -3.22
CA MET A 30 0.14 7.65 -3.30
C MET A 30 -1.08 8.56 -3.24
N ALA A 31 -2.17 8.22 -3.93
CA ALA A 31 -3.41 8.98 -3.88
C ALA A 31 -3.99 9.01 -2.46
N ALA A 32 -3.98 7.89 -1.76
CA ALA A 32 -4.44 7.82 -0.37
C ALA A 32 -3.57 8.66 0.58
N VAL A 33 -2.25 8.70 0.38
CA VAL A 33 -1.34 9.59 1.15
C VAL A 33 -1.63 11.07 0.88
N LEU A 34 -1.82 11.44 -0.39
CA LEU A 34 -2.05 12.82 -0.83
C LEU A 34 -3.39 13.38 -0.38
N ASP A 35 -4.42 12.54 -0.32
CA ASP A 35 -5.77 12.90 0.11
C ASP A 35 -5.90 13.01 1.64
N GLU A 36 -4.81 12.77 2.38
CA GLU A 36 -4.75 12.70 3.86
C GLU A 36 -5.80 11.79 4.51
N SER A 37 -6.49 10.97 3.71
CA SER A 37 -7.60 10.11 4.13
C SER A 37 -7.15 8.85 4.86
N LEU A 38 -5.85 8.71 5.12
CA LEU A 38 -5.26 7.63 5.90
C LEU A 38 -5.53 7.81 7.40
N ASN A 39 -6.35 6.92 7.95
CA ASN A 39 -6.47 6.75 9.39
C ASN A 39 -5.17 6.15 9.98
N CYS A 40 -5.08 6.11 11.32
CA CYS A 40 -3.88 5.61 12.01
C CYS A 40 -3.51 4.16 11.66
N SER A 41 -4.51 3.31 11.37
CA SER A 41 -4.27 1.91 10.99
C SER A 41 -3.68 1.82 9.58
N ASP A 42 -4.23 2.57 8.63
CA ASP A 42 -3.75 2.60 7.26
C ASP A 42 -2.34 3.23 7.17
N ARG A 43 -2.03 4.22 8.02
CA ARG A 43 -0.66 4.76 8.14
C ARG A 43 0.33 3.71 8.63
N SER A 44 -0.02 2.97 9.69
CA SER A 44 0.82 1.90 10.22
C SER A 44 1.05 0.80 9.18
N ALA A 45 0.01 0.43 8.44
CA ALA A 45 0.10 -0.53 7.35
C ALA A 45 1.02 -0.01 6.22
N MET A 46 0.86 1.25 5.81
CA MET A 46 1.71 1.91 4.82
C MET A 46 3.19 1.90 5.23
N ASP A 47 3.50 2.23 6.48
CA ASP A 47 4.88 2.24 6.98
C ASP A 47 5.51 0.84 6.94
N GLN A 48 4.74 -0.21 7.27
CA GLN A 48 5.18 -1.60 7.16
C GLN A 48 5.49 -1.97 5.70
N LEU A 49 4.62 -1.59 4.77
CA LEU A 49 4.81 -1.84 3.35
C LEU A 49 6.07 -1.13 2.80
N LEU A 50 6.23 0.15 3.11
CA LEU A 50 7.40 0.92 2.70
C LEU A 50 8.69 0.31 3.25
N ASN A 51 8.65 -0.16 4.49
CA ASN A 51 9.80 -0.83 5.10
C ASN A 51 10.08 -2.19 4.43
N ALA A 52 9.05 -2.97 4.10
CA ALA A 52 9.18 -4.24 3.39
C ALA A 52 9.76 -4.04 1.97
N ILE A 53 9.33 -3.00 1.25
CA ILE A 53 9.91 -2.62 -0.05
C ILE A 53 11.37 -2.20 0.13
N ARG A 54 11.67 -1.36 1.13
CA ARG A 54 13.03 -0.89 1.42
C ARG A 54 13.99 -2.03 1.76
N LEU A 55 13.50 -3.05 2.47
CA LEU A 55 14.24 -4.25 2.83
C LEU A 55 14.32 -5.26 1.67
N GLY A 56 13.58 -5.04 0.57
CA GLY A 56 13.57 -5.90 -0.60
C GLY A 56 12.69 -7.15 -0.48
N TYR A 57 11.85 -7.24 0.55
CA TYR A 57 10.88 -8.32 0.71
C TYR A 57 9.74 -8.23 -0.32
N ILE A 58 9.41 -7.02 -0.75
CA ILE A 58 8.37 -6.77 -1.77
C ILE A 58 9.01 -6.08 -2.96
N ARG A 59 8.80 -6.63 -4.16
CA ARG A 59 9.28 -6.04 -5.42
C ARG A 59 8.18 -5.29 -6.15
N LEU A 60 8.54 -4.18 -6.79
CA LEU A 60 7.64 -3.51 -7.71
C LEU A 60 7.63 -4.25 -9.04
N THR A 61 6.45 -4.66 -9.50
CA THR A 61 6.27 -5.30 -10.81
C THR A 61 5.46 -4.37 -11.72
N PRO A 62 5.86 -4.20 -12.99
CA PRO A 62 4.95 -3.66 -13.99
C PRO A 62 3.77 -4.65 -14.10
N ALA A 63 2.55 -4.14 -13.93
CA ALA A 63 1.32 -4.92 -14.04
C ALA A 63 1.19 -5.58 -15.42
#